data_AF-A0A369GYK1-F1
#
_entry.id   AF-A0A369GYK1-F1
#
_cell.length_a   1.000
_cell.length_b   1.000
_cell.length_c   1.000
_cell.angle_alpha   90.00
_cell.angle_beta   90.00
_cell.angle_gamma   90.00
#
_symmetry.space_group_name_H-M   'P 1'
#
loop_
_entity.id
_entity.type
_entity.pdbx_description
1 polymer ?
#
loop_
_entity_poly.entity_id
_entity_poly.type
_entity_poly.pdbx_seq_one_letter_code
_entity_poly.pdbx_strand_id
1 'polypeptide(L)'
;MDRLPRELVDAILEQCIAQGAKNQVLKLRLVCRTFERTLKPFVCRTLGLDFSRLSRLSGFPRPQIDALQTIGYHCTSLYVDLMVLRDDLEVEFLETVFARVPSMNDFCRTMQRKYCLSESSFTELEYLDTLQSMLFNCRGVERLRLNLPFQLVGRHVNAATMILANTLKAFANRPEEDSASLKSLVLENVTDVAICHLWMNPSDVMNIMAVVSSLEHLVLTLRRHESEPPRVRWFGACLWNLIENAQRLKSLCLIGMDHDNCPPRGLKQTRAYQLPLDEWKARSLPAPQLYLTNLTCLELKRIEMLPDVLVKLAEDIGDSLQELYLNEIYLKTEQSRDWNQNADKVLWIGLPNQRPVDDCVWIAMILRRSAPRLRVCRASFLAYDYYLREDVPSNPDFDLIDPCGLGRSLSQRFVEVVMGVRQPNTPFGEAVNYLPLDPVDDSRLSAKRDRTRPLRIDEYDTNAYHSAVANTTSRWQKSIDGFFNNCNTNTLDELHYIAETACQGMNEIQRRRSEWTAGNSMAEEYAENVLNIQQPDNP
;
A
#
# COMPACT_ATOMS: atom_id res chain seq x y z
N MET A 1 -36.05 15.95 -24.96
CA MET A 1 -35.50 16.26 -23.62
C MET A 1 -36.29 17.37 -22.94
N ASP A 2 -36.61 18.47 -23.63
CA ASP A 2 -37.32 19.64 -23.04
C ASP A 2 -38.77 19.41 -22.61
N ARG A 3 -39.29 18.20 -22.81
CA ARG A 3 -40.63 17.76 -22.37
C ARG A 3 -40.60 16.78 -21.21
N LEU A 4 -39.41 16.34 -20.78
CA LEU A 4 -39.29 15.44 -19.64
C LEU A 4 -39.45 16.24 -18.34
N PRO A 5 -40.21 15.72 -17.35
CA PRO A 5 -40.17 16.21 -15.98
C PRO A 5 -38.74 16.31 -15.47
N ARG A 6 -38.48 17.34 -14.66
CA ARG A 6 -37.14 17.62 -14.12
C ARG A 6 -36.61 16.46 -13.29
N GLU A 7 -37.50 15.81 -12.55
CA GLU A 7 -37.23 14.66 -11.70
C GLU A 7 -36.71 13.47 -12.52
N LEU A 8 -37.27 13.25 -13.72
CA LEU A 8 -36.79 12.19 -14.62
C LEU A 8 -35.42 12.54 -15.21
N VAL A 9 -35.19 13.83 -15.52
CA VAL A 9 -33.88 14.28 -16.01
C VAL A 9 -32.81 14.09 -14.94
N ASP A 10 -33.08 14.51 -13.70
CA ASP A 10 -32.16 14.36 -12.58
C ASP A 10 -31.87 12.87 -12.30
N ALA A 11 -32.89 12.01 -12.29
CA ALA A 11 -32.72 10.56 -12.11
C ALA A 11 -31.88 9.91 -13.24
N ILE A 12 -32.08 10.32 -14.49
CA ILE A 12 -31.26 9.85 -15.62
C ILE A 12 -29.79 10.27 -15.43
N LEU A 13 -29.56 11.52 -15.03
CA LEU A 13 -28.22 12.05 -14.83
C LEU A 13 -27.50 11.40 -13.64
N GLU A 14 -28.21 11.14 -12.54
CA GLU A 14 -27.70 10.38 -11.39
C GLU A 14 -27.28 8.97 -11.80
N GLN A 15 -28.10 8.28 -12.60
CA GLN A 15 -27.77 6.97 -13.13
C GLN A 15 -26.53 7.02 -14.04
N CYS A 16 -26.42 8.04 -14.89
CA CYS A 16 -25.23 8.25 -15.72
C CYS A 16 -23.98 8.49 -14.88
N ILE A 17 -24.07 9.22 -13.76
CA ILE A 17 -22.95 9.43 -12.84
C ILE A 17 -22.56 8.12 -12.14
N ALA A 18 -23.54 7.34 -11.68
CA ALA A 18 -23.30 6.10 -10.94
C ALA A 18 -22.68 4.99 -11.79
N GLN A 19 -22.99 4.92 -13.08
CA GLN A 19 -22.56 3.83 -13.97
C GLN A 19 -21.55 4.24 -15.05
N GLY A 20 -21.52 5.52 -15.41
CA GLY A 20 -20.76 6.00 -16.57
C GLY A 20 -19.31 6.37 -16.25
N ALA A 21 -18.43 6.23 -17.25
CA ALA A 21 -17.07 6.76 -17.16
C ALA A 21 -17.09 8.30 -17.20
N LYS A 22 -16.24 8.95 -16.40
CA LYS A 22 -16.19 10.41 -16.26
C LYS A 22 -16.20 11.17 -17.59
N ASN A 23 -15.36 10.76 -18.54
CA ASN A 23 -15.24 11.42 -19.84
C ASN A 23 -16.49 11.24 -20.72
N GLN A 24 -17.23 10.14 -20.55
CA GLN A 24 -18.51 9.94 -21.24
C GLN A 24 -19.59 10.82 -20.64
N VAL A 25 -19.69 10.88 -19.31
CA VAL A 25 -20.64 11.76 -18.61
C VAL A 25 -20.31 13.24 -18.87
N LEU A 26 -19.04 13.61 -18.94
CA LEU A 26 -18.60 14.97 -19.27
C LEU A 26 -19.17 15.44 -20.62
N LYS A 27 -19.22 14.57 -21.63
CA LYS A 27 -19.77 14.89 -22.96
C LYS A 27 -21.28 15.17 -22.92
N LEU A 28 -22.02 14.55 -21.99
CA LEU A 28 -23.46 14.77 -21.84
C LEU A 28 -23.80 16.20 -21.46
N ARG A 29 -22.85 16.95 -20.87
CA ARG A 29 -23.05 18.39 -20.60
C ARG A 29 -23.36 19.22 -21.84
N LEU A 30 -22.95 18.76 -23.02
CA LEU A 30 -23.17 19.47 -24.28
C LEU A 30 -24.60 19.29 -24.82
N VAL A 31 -25.42 18.43 -24.21
CA VAL A 31 -26.80 18.18 -24.65
C VAL A 31 -27.68 19.42 -24.48
N CYS A 32 -27.67 20.04 -23.29
CA CYS A 32 -28.39 21.28 -23.03
C CYS A 32 -27.88 21.98 -21.74
N ARG A 33 -28.34 23.21 -21.49
CA ARG A 33 -27.95 24.00 -20.30
C ARG A 33 -28.31 23.32 -18.97
N THR A 34 -29.39 22.56 -18.91
CA THR A 34 -29.79 21.83 -17.69
C THR A 34 -28.79 20.73 -17.39
N PHE A 35 -28.42 19.92 -18.39
CA PHE A 35 -27.39 18.89 -18.27
C PHE A 35 -26.05 19.49 -17.85
N GLU A 36 -25.68 20.62 -18.44
CA GLU A 36 -24.47 21.33 -18.09
C GLU A 36 -24.44 21.74 -16.60
N ARG A 37 -25.51 22.37 -16.12
CA ARG A 37 -25.62 22.83 -14.73
C ARG A 37 -25.66 21.68 -13.73
N THR A 38 -26.38 20.60 -14.03
CA THR A 38 -26.51 19.45 -13.13
C THR A 38 -25.23 18.63 -13.07
N LEU A 39 -24.55 18.39 -14.21
CA LEU A 39 -23.38 17.52 -14.25
C LEU A 39 -22.07 18.20 -13.82
N LYS A 40 -21.91 19.52 -14.05
CA LYS A 40 -20.69 20.28 -13.72
C LYS A 40 -20.15 20.00 -12.30
N PRO A 41 -20.97 20.07 -11.23
CA PRO A 41 -20.52 19.81 -9.86
C PRO A 41 -19.96 18.40 -9.62
N PHE A 42 -20.31 17.42 -10.46
CA PHE A 42 -19.83 16.04 -10.34
C PHE A 42 -18.62 15.80 -11.23
N VAL A 43 -18.73 16.12 -12.53
CA VAL A 43 -17.67 15.79 -13.51
C VAL A 43 -16.45 16.70 -13.40
N CYS A 44 -16.59 17.92 -12.87
CA CYS A 44 -15.46 18.83 -12.61
C CYS A 44 -14.93 18.73 -11.18
N ARG A 45 -15.45 17.82 -10.36
CA ARG A 45 -15.08 17.74 -8.94
C ARG A 45 -13.62 17.37 -8.71
N THR A 46 -13.13 16.42 -9.51
CA THR A 46 -11.72 16.02 -9.49
C THR A 46 -10.99 16.62 -10.67
N LEU A 47 -9.88 17.31 -10.43
CA LEU A 47 -8.90 17.66 -11.44
C LEU A 47 -7.86 16.54 -11.57
N GLY A 48 -7.59 16.11 -12.80
CA GLY A 48 -6.55 15.13 -13.10
C GLY A 48 -5.35 15.83 -13.70
N LEU A 49 -4.18 15.64 -13.10
CA LEU A 49 -2.89 16.03 -13.63
C LEU A 49 -2.05 14.76 -13.79
N ASP A 50 -1.68 14.41 -15.02
CA ASP A 50 -0.88 13.23 -15.29
C ASP A 50 0.45 13.63 -15.95
N PHE A 51 1.39 12.69 -15.98
CA PHE A 51 2.68 12.85 -16.62
C PHE A 51 2.58 13.39 -18.06
N SER A 52 1.63 12.84 -18.83
CA SER A 52 1.46 13.18 -20.24
C SER A 52 1.08 14.66 -20.41
N ARG A 53 0.26 15.24 -19.53
CA ARG A 53 -0.13 16.66 -19.61
C ARG A 53 0.98 17.62 -19.22
N LEU A 54 2.02 17.16 -18.52
CA LEU A 54 3.16 17.98 -18.12
C LEU A 54 4.28 17.94 -19.16
N SER A 55 4.58 16.75 -19.68
CA SER A 55 5.67 16.53 -20.63
C SER A 55 5.46 17.23 -21.97
N ARG A 56 6.45 18.02 -22.41
CA ARG A 56 6.44 18.67 -23.74
C ARG A 56 6.47 17.68 -24.89
N LEU A 57 6.91 16.44 -24.64
CA LEU A 57 7.11 15.39 -25.64
C LEU A 57 5.92 14.43 -25.79
N SER A 58 4.87 14.58 -24.99
CA SER A 58 3.73 13.66 -24.99
C SER A 58 2.74 13.89 -26.15
N GLY A 59 2.76 15.08 -26.75
CA GLY A 59 1.76 15.53 -27.72
C GLY A 59 0.38 15.86 -27.11
N PHE A 60 0.19 15.68 -25.80
CA PHE A 60 -1.05 16.04 -25.13
C PHE A 60 -1.08 17.55 -24.79
N PRO A 61 -2.25 18.21 -24.90
CA PRO A 61 -2.37 19.61 -24.51
C PRO A 61 -2.07 19.80 -23.01
N ARG A 62 -1.23 20.80 -22.72
CA ARG A 62 -0.95 21.24 -21.34
C ARG A 62 -2.22 21.78 -20.66
N PRO A 63 -2.26 21.79 -19.31
CA PRO A 63 -3.39 22.35 -18.56
C PRO A 63 -3.66 23.81 -18.95
N GLN A 64 -4.90 24.12 -19.31
CA GLN A 64 -5.35 25.48 -19.59
C GLN A 64 -5.78 26.15 -18.28
N ILE A 65 -4.87 26.89 -17.65
CA ILE A 65 -5.10 27.52 -16.34
C ILE A 65 -6.29 28.50 -16.38
N ASP A 66 -6.45 29.25 -17.47
CA ASP A 66 -7.58 30.20 -17.62
C ASP A 66 -8.94 29.51 -17.56
N ALA A 67 -9.04 28.25 -18.03
CA ALA A 67 -10.28 27.50 -17.95
C ALA A 67 -10.69 27.23 -16.48
N LEU A 68 -9.71 27.11 -15.57
CA LEU A 68 -9.96 26.89 -14.15
C LEU A 68 -10.64 28.08 -13.48
N GLN A 69 -10.51 29.30 -14.00
CA GLN A 69 -11.25 30.45 -13.49
C GLN A 69 -12.78 30.25 -13.59
N THR A 70 -13.24 29.43 -14.54
CA THR A 70 -14.67 29.18 -14.78
C THR A 70 -15.22 27.94 -14.09
N ILE A 71 -14.37 27.00 -13.69
CA ILE A 71 -14.78 25.71 -13.09
C ILE A 71 -14.18 25.45 -11.70
N GLY A 72 -13.20 26.25 -11.26
CA GLY A 72 -12.40 26.00 -10.07
C GLY A 72 -13.21 25.90 -8.78
N TYR A 73 -14.37 26.58 -8.70
CA TYR A 73 -15.28 26.50 -7.56
C TYR A 73 -16.02 25.15 -7.45
N HIS A 74 -16.04 24.33 -8.50
CA HIS A 74 -16.53 22.94 -8.43
C HIS A 74 -15.44 21.95 -8.02
N CYS A 75 -14.17 22.33 -8.14
CA CYS A 75 -13.03 21.45 -7.93
C CYS A 75 -12.75 21.28 -6.43
N THR A 76 -13.11 20.12 -5.87
CA THR A 76 -12.85 19.78 -4.46
C THR A 76 -11.76 18.72 -4.29
N SER A 77 -11.28 18.14 -5.37
CA SER A 77 -10.33 17.04 -5.33
C SER A 77 -9.29 17.15 -6.44
N LEU A 78 -8.06 16.75 -6.13
CA LEU A 78 -6.94 16.72 -7.05
C LEU A 78 -6.38 15.30 -7.12
N TYR A 79 -6.20 14.80 -8.34
CA TYR A 79 -5.53 13.55 -8.63
C TYR A 79 -4.30 13.84 -9.48
N VAL A 80 -3.12 13.51 -8.94
CA VAL A 80 -1.84 13.66 -9.62
C VAL A 80 -1.25 12.27 -9.87
N ASP A 81 -0.92 11.97 -11.13
CA ASP A 81 -0.39 10.66 -11.55
C ASP A 81 0.94 10.79 -12.28
N LEU A 82 2.01 10.49 -11.57
CA LEU A 82 3.40 10.60 -12.05
C LEU A 82 4.12 9.25 -12.03
N MET A 83 3.37 8.16 -12.02
CA MET A 83 3.90 6.79 -11.92
C MET A 83 4.93 6.45 -13.01
N VAL A 84 4.76 7.01 -14.21
CA VAL A 84 5.64 6.84 -15.39
C VAL A 84 6.94 7.66 -15.31
N LEU A 85 6.99 8.71 -14.47
CA LEU A 85 8.21 9.51 -14.28
C LEU A 85 9.32 8.61 -13.72
N ARG A 86 10.55 8.81 -14.19
CA ARG A 86 11.74 8.03 -13.80
C ARG A 86 12.76 8.90 -13.11
N ASP A 87 13.59 8.23 -12.32
CA ASP A 87 14.78 8.83 -11.73
C ASP A 87 15.92 8.79 -12.73
N ASP A 88 16.68 9.87 -12.88
CA ASP A 88 17.82 9.91 -13.79
C ASP A 88 18.85 8.82 -13.45
N LEU A 89 19.11 8.58 -12.15
CA LEU A 89 20.06 7.57 -11.71
C LEU A 89 19.56 6.14 -11.97
N GLU A 90 18.24 5.93 -11.95
CA GLU A 90 17.65 4.65 -12.36
C GLU A 90 17.91 4.40 -13.86
N VAL A 91 17.75 5.43 -14.70
CA VAL A 91 17.99 5.32 -16.13
C VAL A 91 19.48 5.12 -16.45
N GLU A 92 20.38 5.83 -15.77
CA GLU A 92 21.84 5.63 -15.90
C GLU A 92 22.26 4.21 -15.47
N PHE A 93 21.64 3.68 -14.42
CA PHE A 93 21.85 2.29 -14.01
C PHE A 93 21.40 1.31 -15.11
N LEU A 94 20.21 1.50 -15.67
CA LEU A 94 19.70 0.67 -16.77
C LEU A 94 20.58 0.78 -18.03
N GLU A 95 21.07 1.97 -18.35
CA GLU A 95 22.03 2.18 -19.45
C GLU A 95 23.31 1.37 -19.22
N THR A 96 23.84 1.37 -17.99
CA THR A 96 25.01 0.59 -17.62
C THR A 96 24.75 -0.92 -17.73
N VAL A 97 23.59 -1.39 -17.27
CA VAL A 97 23.18 -2.81 -17.37
C VAL A 97 23.03 -3.23 -18.84
N PHE A 98 22.44 -2.38 -19.68
CA PHE A 98 22.16 -2.65 -21.08
C PHE A 98 23.28 -2.23 -22.04
N ALA A 99 24.44 -1.75 -21.56
CA ALA A 99 25.55 -1.30 -22.39
C ALA A 99 26.02 -2.33 -23.44
N ARG A 100 25.81 -3.63 -23.18
CA ARG A 100 26.16 -4.73 -24.08
C ARG A 100 25.02 -5.21 -24.99
N VAL A 101 23.87 -4.53 -24.97
CA VAL A 101 22.67 -4.87 -25.74
C VAL A 101 22.29 -3.67 -26.63
N PRO A 102 22.83 -3.60 -27.87
CA PRO A 102 22.65 -2.43 -28.74
C PRO A 102 21.18 -2.08 -29.04
N SER A 103 20.28 -3.07 -29.06
CA SER A 103 18.85 -2.87 -29.26
C SER A 103 18.19 -2.04 -28.15
N MET A 104 18.82 -1.90 -26.98
CA MET A 104 18.31 -1.12 -25.85
C MET A 104 18.81 0.33 -25.80
N ASN A 105 19.73 0.74 -26.68
CA ASN A 105 20.27 2.10 -26.68
C ASN A 105 19.18 3.17 -26.90
N ASP A 106 18.28 2.93 -27.86
CA ASP A 106 17.18 3.86 -28.15
C ASP A 106 16.14 3.87 -27.01
N PHE A 107 15.96 2.74 -26.34
CA PHE A 107 15.09 2.64 -25.16
C PHE A 107 15.63 3.49 -24.00
N CYS A 108 16.90 3.35 -23.61
CA CYS A 108 17.51 4.13 -22.53
C CYS A 108 17.50 5.64 -22.86
N ARG A 109 17.84 6.01 -24.10
CA ARG A 109 17.77 7.41 -24.55
C ARG A 109 16.35 7.96 -24.49
N THR A 110 15.36 7.15 -24.85
CA THR A 110 13.94 7.53 -24.76
C THR A 110 13.54 7.71 -23.30
N MET A 111 13.99 6.84 -22.39
CA MET A 111 13.72 7.02 -20.96
C MET A 111 14.28 8.33 -20.41
N GLN A 112 15.55 8.60 -20.69
CA GLN A 112 16.21 9.81 -20.19
C GLN A 112 15.55 11.09 -20.72
N ARG A 113 15.21 11.13 -22.02
CA ARG A 113 14.62 12.34 -22.63
C ARG A 113 13.13 12.50 -22.33
N LYS A 114 12.36 11.42 -22.43
CA LYS A 114 10.89 11.48 -22.36
C LYS A 114 10.39 11.36 -20.93
N TYR A 115 10.99 10.52 -20.09
CA TYR A 115 10.42 10.07 -18.81
C TYR A 115 11.17 10.55 -17.57
N CYS A 116 12.31 11.24 -17.67
CA CYS A 116 12.94 11.90 -16.53
C CYS A 116 12.53 13.37 -16.40
N LEU A 117 12.87 14.03 -15.28
CA LEU A 117 12.72 15.48 -15.14
C LEU A 117 13.83 16.17 -15.94
N SER A 118 13.46 16.96 -16.95
CA SER A 118 14.43 17.64 -17.81
C SER A 118 13.82 18.84 -18.53
N GLU A 119 14.67 19.68 -19.11
CA GLU A 119 14.23 20.74 -20.02
C GLU A 119 13.53 20.21 -21.28
N SER A 120 13.73 18.93 -21.63
CA SER A 120 13.04 18.33 -22.77
C SER A 120 11.64 17.81 -22.42
N SER A 121 11.44 17.30 -21.21
CA SER A 121 10.14 16.82 -20.70
C SER A 121 9.43 17.93 -19.93
N PHE A 122 9.63 18.02 -18.63
CA PHE A 122 9.31 19.14 -17.75
C PHE A 122 10.25 19.14 -16.56
N THR A 123 10.45 20.31 -15.95
CA THR A 123 11.34 20.47 -14.79
C THR A 123 10.58 20.42 -13.47
N GLU A 124 11.32 20.27 -12.37
CA GLU A 124 10.77 20.36 -11.01
C GLU A 124 10.02 21.69 -10.77
N LEU A 125 10.60 22.81 -11.22
CA LEU A 125 10.02 24.14 -11.05
C LEU A 125 8.72 24.29 -11.87
N GLU A 126 8.69 23.76 -13.09
CA GLU A 126 7.47 23.77 -13.91
C GLU A 126 6.34 22.93 -13.27
N TYR A 127 6.68 21.80 -12.64
CA TYR A 127 5.72 21.01 -11.90
C TYR A 127 5.13 21.79 -10.71
N LEU A 128 5.99 22.41 -9.89
CA LEU A 128 5.57 23.21 -8.75
C LEU A 128 4.69 24.39 -9.18
N ASP A 129 5.11 25.15 -10.20
CA ASP A 129 4.37 26.31 -10.72
C ASP A 129 2.99 25.92 -11.27
N THR A 130 2.92 24.81 -12.03
CA THR A 130 1.66 24.28 -12.53
C THR A 130 0.72 23.94 -11.38
N LEU A 131 1.23 23.26 -10.35
CA LEU A 131 0.44 22.85 -9.19
C LEU A 131 -0.06 24.05 -8.37
N GLN A 132 0.82 25.03 -8.12
CA GLN A 132 0.46 26.27 -7.44
C GLN A 132 -0.61 27.05 -8.21
N SER A 133 -0.46 27.17 -9.54
CA SER A 133 -1.44 27.80 -10.42
C SER A 133 -2.79 27.08 -10.38
N MET A 134 -2.80 25.75 -10.39
CA MET A 134 -4.04 24.97 -10.26
C MET A 134 -4.72 25.21 -8.91
N LEU A 135 -3.97 25.13 -7.80
CA LEU A 135 -4.49 25.30 -6.44
C LEU A 135 -4.96 26.74 -6.18
N PHE A 136 -4.29 27.73 -6.74
CA PHE A 136 -4.72 29.13 -6.67
C PHE A 136 -6.12 29.34 -7.27
N ASN A 137 -6.38 28.73 -8.44
CA ASN A 137 -7.68 28.80 -9.10
C ASN A 137 -8.73 27.86 -8.49
N CYS A 138 -8.30 26.83 -7.75
CA CYS A 138 -9.16 25.78 -7.20
C CYS A 138 -9.06 25.73 -5.67
N ARG A 139 -9.49 26.82 -5.03
CA ARG A 139 -9.37 27.01 -3.57
C ARG A 139 -10.17 26.00 -2.74
N GLY A 140 -11.18 25.35 -3.33
CA GLY A 140 -12.02 24.34 -2.68
C GLY A 140 -11.41 22.94 -2.57
N VAL A 141 -10.17 22.73 -3.04
CA VAL A 141 -9.52 21.40 -3.00
C VAL A 141 -9.22 20.99 -1.57
N GLU A 142 -9.97 20.01 -1.07
CA GLU A 142 -9.82 19.42 0.28
C GLU A 142 -9.33 17.96 0.23
N ARG A 143 -9.14 17.38 -0.96
CA ARG A 143 -8.71 15.99 -1.14
C ARG A 143 -7.62 15.88 -2.20
N LEU A 144 -6.58 15.13 -1.88
CA LEU A 144 -5.45 14.87 -2.76
C LEU A 144 -5.24 13.37 -2.87
N ARG A 145 -5.12 12.89 -4.11
CA ARG A 145 -4.52 11.60 -4.42
C ARG A 145 -3.28 11.82 -5.27
N LEU A 146 -2.13 11.38 -4.77
CA LEU A 146 -0.85 11.51 -5.43
C LEU A 146 -0.26 10.12 -5.67
N ASN A 147 -0.09 9.77 -6.93
CA ASN A 147 0.58 8.55 -7.35
C ASN A 147 2.02 8.86 -7.75
N LEU A 148 2.96 8.48 -6.89
CA LEU A 148 4.37 8.79 -7.04
C LEU A 148 5.03 7.93 -8.14
N PRO A 149 6.19 8.38 -8.67
CA PRO A 149 7.02 7.62 -9.59
C PRO A 149 7.23 6.17 -9.14
N PHE A 150 6.95 5.21 -10.02
CA PHE A 150 7.17 3.80 -9.76
C PHE A 150 8.55 3.37 -10.23
N GLN A 151 9.46 3.08 -9.30
CA GLN A 151 10.78 2.54 -9.62
C GLN A 151 10.64 1.10 -10.14
N LEU A 152 11.24 0.84 -11.30
CA LEU A 152 11.39 -0.49 -11.88
C LEU A 152 12.61 -1.20 -11.30
N VAL A 153 13.73 -0.48 -11.16
CA VAL A 153 15.00 -1.05 -10.68
C VAL A 153 15.74 -0.07 -9.76
N GLY A 154 16.43 -0.63 -8.77
CA GLY A 154 17.28 0.14 -7.86
C GLY A 154 16.52 0.77 -6.69
N ARG A 155 17.21 1.65 -5.97
CA ARG A 155 16.72 2.35 -4.77
C ARG A 155 16.74 3.87 -4.93
N HIS A 156 16.82 4.35 -6.16
CA HIS A 156 16.89 5.78 -6.47
C HIS A 156 15.48 6.39 -6.43
N VAL A 157 15.32 7.43 -5.60
CA VAL A 157 14.00 7.98 -5.26
C VAL A 157 13.98 9.51 -5.33
N ASN A 158 14.95 10.15 -5.99
CA ASN A 158 15.05 11.60 -6.07
C ASN A 158 13.81 12.18 -6.74
N ALA A 159 13.38 11.60 -7.88
CA ALA A 159 12.17 12.03 -8.56
C ALA A 159 10.93 11.93 -7.64
N ALA A 160 10.76 10.80 -6.95
CA ALA A 160 9.64 10.62 -6.02
C ALA A 160 9.69 11.60 -4.83
N THR A 161 10.88 11.84 -4.29
CA THR A 161 11.12 12.79 -3.19
C THR A 161 10.78 14.21 -3.61
N MET A 162 11.29 14.67 -4.77
CA MET A 162 11.04 16.01 -5.30
C MET A 162 9.56 16.25 -5.58
N ILE A 163 8.89 15.28 -6.20
CA ILE A 163 7.44 15.37 -6.48
C ILE A 163 6.64 15.44 -5.18
N LEU A 164 6.95 14.59 -4.20
CA LEU A 164 6.25 14.60 -2.91
C LEU A 164 6.48 15.93 -2.16
N ALA A 165 7.75 16.37 -2.05
CA ALA A 165 8.14 17.64 -1.42
C ALA A 165 7.40 18.83 -2.04
N ASN A 166 7.46 18.98 -3.36
CA ASN A 166 6.83 20.11 -4.05
C ASN A 166 5.31 20.06 -4.00
N THR A 167 4.72 18.85 -3.97
CA THR A 167 3.27 18.72 -3.79
C THR A 167 2.86 19.23 -2.42
N LEU A 168 3.54 18.80 -1.35
CA LEU A 168 3.23 19.25 0.01
C LEU A 168 3.53 20.75 0.19
N LYS A 169 4.62 21.26 -0.38
CA LYS A 169 4.94 22.69 -0.42
C LYS A 169 3.84 23.51 -1.11
N ALA A 170 3.30 23.05 -2.23
CA ALA A 170 2.22 23.74 -2.91
C ALA A 170 0.93 23.80 -2.08
N PHE A 171 0.62 22.74 -1.33
CA PHE A 171 -0.54 22.70 -0.42
C PHE A 171 -0.35 23.53 0.85
N ALA A 172 0.87 23.55 1.40
CA ALA A 172 1.23 24.33 2.58
C ALA A 172 1.18 25.84 2.30
N ASN A 173 1.63 26.26 1.11
CA ASN A 173 1.69 27.68 0.72
C ASN A 173 0.37 28.24 0.17
N ARG A 174 -0.77 27.55 0.37
CA ARG A 174 -2.07 28.08 -0.04
C ARG A 174 -2.51 29.21 0.89
N PRO A 175 -3.21 30.25 0.38
CA PRO A 175 -3.72 31.33 1.23
C PRO A 175 -4.67 30.79 2.32
N GLU A 176 -4.34 31.03 3.60
CA GLU A 176 -5.07 30.46 4.75
C GLU A 176 -6.52 30.93 4.85
N GLU A 177 -6.80 32.20 4.50
CA GLU A 177 -8.12 32.82 4.70
C GLU A 177 -9.20 32.24 3.77
N ASP A 178 -8.82 31.84 2.55
CA ASP A 178 -9.77 31.50 1.48
C ASP A 178 -9.66 30.04 0.99
N SER A 179 -8.64 29.29 1.41
CA SER A 179 -8.39 27.93 0.90
C SER A 179 -8.95 26.87 1.84
N ALA A 180 -9.63 25.87 1.28
CA ALA A 180 -10.09 24.72 2.04
C ALA A 180 -8.89 23.92 2.58
N SER A 181 -8.93 23.51 3.84
CA SER A 181 -7.91 22.63 4.42
C SER A 181 -7.91 21.25 3.77
N LEU A 182 -6.74 20.61 3.68
CA LEU A 182 -6.64 19.25 3.15
C LEU A 182 -7.15 18.27 4.21
N LYS A 183 -8.25 17.56 3.92
CA LYS A 183 -8.89 16.58 4.79
C LYS A 183 -8.58 15.14 4.43
N SER A 184 -8.36 14.86 3.14
CA SER A 184 -8.10 13.50 2.67
C SER A 184 -6.83 13.45 1.82
N LEU A 185 -5.90 12.58 2.22
CA LEU A 185 -4.63 12.38 1.53
C LEU A 185 -4.45 10.90 1.20
N VAL A 186 -4.29 10.61 -0.08
CA VAL A 186 -3.92 9.28 -0.60
C VAL A 186 -2.57 9.40 -1.26
N LEU A 187 -1.56 8.74 -0.70
CA LEU A 187 -0.23 8.64 -1.29
C LEU A 187 0.01 7.21 -1.75
N GLU A 188 0.29 7.05 -3.04
CA GLU A 188 0.58 5.75 -3.66
C GLU A 188 2.06 5.68 -4.06
N ASN A 189 2.65 4.47 -3.99
CA ASN A 189 4.05 4.21 -4.30
C ASN A 189 5.05 5.01 -3.45
N VAL A 190 4.75 5.23 -2.17
CA VAL A 190 5.64 5.94 -1.25
C VAL A 190 6.77 5.03 -0.81
N THR A 191 8.01 5.40 -1.13
CA THR A 191 9.18 4.65 -0.68
C THR A 191 9.60 5.09 0.73
N ASP A 192 10.09 4.15 1.53
CA ASP A 192 10.76 4.42 2.81
C ASP A 192 11.87 5.46 2.71
N VAL A 193 12.72 5.37 1.68
CA VAL A 193 13.83 6.32 1.45
C VAL A 193 13.32 7.74 1.20
N ALA A 194 12.27 7.92 0.40
CA ALA A 194 11.71 9.24 0.13
C ALA A 194 11.14 9.90 1.40
N ILE A 195 10.47 9.14 2.27
CA ILE A 195 10.02 9.65 3.57
C ILE A 195 11.22 10.11 4.39
N CYS A 196 12.25 9.27 4.53
CA CYS A 196 13.45 9.65 5.27
C CYS A 196 14.11 10.92 4.72
N HIS A 197 14.18 11.07 3.39
CA HIS A 197 14.78 12.24 2.76
C HIS A 197 14.03 13.54 3.06
N LEU A 198 12.70 13.51 3.07
CA LEU A 198 11.91 14.69 3.44
C LEU A 198 12.20 15.16 4.88
N TRP A 199 12.48 14.23 5.80
CA TRP A 199 12.85 14.56 7.17
C TRP A 199 14.25 15.16 7.33
N MET A 200 15.11 15.05 6.31
CA MET A 200 16.44 15.67 6.33
C MET A 200 16.39 17.16 5.96
N ASN A 201 15.29 17.64 5.38
CA ASN A 201 15.11 19.04 5.00
C ASN A 201 14.10 19.75 5.90
N PRO A 202 14.52 20.73 6.72
CA PRO A 202 13.62 21.45 7.63
C PRO A 202 12.42 22.13 6.93
N SER A 203 12.61 22.62 5.71
CA SER A 203 11.53 23.24 4.93
C SER A 203 10.44 22.25 4.58
N ASP A 204 10.84 21.04 4.16
CA ASP A 204 9.90 19.97 3.81
C ASP A 204 9.15 19.47 5.05
N VAL A 205 9.84 19.34 6.18
CA VAL A 205 9.21 19.01 7.47
C VAL A 205 8.15 20.05 7.83
N MET A 206 8.44 21.35 7.73
CA MET A 206 7.44 22.39 8.02
C MET A 206 6.23 22.29 7.08
N ASN A 207 6.45 22.06 5.79
CA ASN A 207 5.37 21.88 4.82
C ASN A 207 4.52 20.65 5.13
N ILE A 208 5.15 19.52 5.50
CA ILE A 208 4.46 18.31 5.95
C ILE A 208 3.57 18.64 7.15
N MET A 209 4.14 19.24 8.21
CA MET A 209 3.39 19.53 9.44
C MET A 209 2.19 20.45 9.19
N ALA A 210 2.35 21.47 8.35
CA ALA A 210 1.26 22.35 7.95
C ALA A 210 0.12 21.57 7.27
N VAL A 211 0.46 20.70 6.30
CA VAL A 211 -0.52 19.94 5.52
C VAL A 211 -1.22 18.86 6.36
N VAL A 212 -0.48 18.08 7.17
CA VAL A 212 -1.04 16.92 7.87
C VAL A 212 -1.92 17.30 9.06
N SER A 213 -1.71 18.48 9.65
CA SER A 213 -2.46 18.96 10.82
C SER A 213 -3.99 18.93 10.67
N SER A 214 -4.49 19.08 9.44
CA SER A 214 -5.92 19.12 9.11
C SER A 214 -6.49 17.81 8.58
N LEU A 215 -5.66 16.77 8.42
CA LEU A 215 -6.10 15.52 7.81
C LEU A 215 -7.08 14.76 8.70
N GLU A 216 -8.15 14.27 8.08
CA GLU A 216 -9.13 13.37 8.67
C GLU A 216 -8.96 11.94 8.13
N HIS A 217 -8.46 11.81 6.90
CA HIS A 217 -8.30 10.53 6.21
C HIS A 217 -6.92 10.43 5.57
N LEU A 218 -6.17 9.38 5.90
CA LEU A 218 -4.84 9.11 5.35
C LEU A 218 -4.78 7.69 4.80
N VAL A 219 -4.35 7.56 3.55
CA VAL A 219 -4.05 6.28 2.92
C VAL A 219 -2.62 6.31 2.38
N LEU A 220 -1.78 5.39 2.83
CA LEU A 220 -0.40 5.25 2.38
C LEU A 220 -0.18 3.88 1.77
N THR A 221 0.35 3.86 0.57
CA THR A 221 0.88 2.65 -0.06
C THR A 221 2.40 2.71 -0.02
N LEU A 222 3.00 1.83 0.78
CA LEU A 222 4.41 1.80 1.12
C LEU A 222 5.16 0.76 0.27
N ARG A 223 6.28 1.19 -0.30
CA ARG A 223 7.32 0.34 -0.89
C ARG A 223 8.56 0.45 -0.01
N ARG A 224 9.15 -0.67 0.40
CA ARG A 224 10.35 -0.63 1.23
C ARG A 224 11.53 -1.18 0.48
N HIS A 225 12.58 -0.37 0.44
CA HIS A 225 13.85 -0.71 -0.17
C HIS A 225 14.94 -0.96 0.87
N GLU A 226 14.80 -0.43 2.09
CA GLU A 226 15.78 -0.58 3.14
C GLU A 226 15.54 -1.84 3.98
N SER A 227 16.61 -2.61 4.15
CA SER A 227 16.67 -3.79 4.99
C SER A 227 17.60 -3.63 6.18
N GLU A 228 18.42 -2.56 6.20
CA GLU A 228 19.36 -2.29 7.30
C GLU A 228 18.60 -1.81 8.55
N PRO A 229 18.75 -2.49 9.70
CA PRO A 229 17.97 -2.17 10.91
C PRO A 229 18.03 -0.69 11.38
N PRO A 230 19.19 0.00 11.37
CA PRO A 230 19.24 1.41 11.76
C PRO A 230 18.42 2.33 10.84
N ARG A 231 18.44 2.06 9.52
CA ARG A 231 17.69 2.86 8.53
C ARG A 231 16.20 2.59 8.60
N VAL A 232 15.81 1.33 8.82
CA VAL A 232 14.41 0.95 9.04
C VAL A 232 13.88 1.60 10.32
N ARG A 233 14.69 1.69 11.39
CA ARG A 233 14.31 2.40 12.62
C ARG A 233 14.09 3.90 12.34
N TRP A 234 14.98 4.53 11.58
CA TRP A 234 14.83 5.93 11.18
C TRP A 234 13.56 6.15 10.35
N PHE A 235 13.31 5.30 9.35
CA PHE A 235 12.07 5.31 8.59
C PHE A 235 10.84 5.21 9.50
N GLY A 236 10.86 4.29 10.46
CA GLY A 236 9.77 4.15 11.43
C GLY A 236 9.51 5.42 12.22
N ALA A 237 10.57 6.09 12.69
CA ALA A 237 10.43 7.37 13.37
C ALA A 237 9.80 8.44 12.47
N CYS A 238 10.26 8.57 11.23
CA CYS A 238 9.70 9.53 10.26
C CYS A 238 8.23 9.24 9.93
N LEU A 239 7.91 7.98 9.60
CA LEU A 239 6.55 7.56 9.26
C LEU A 239 5.57 7.82 10.39
N TRP A 240 5.90 7.40 11.62
CA TRP A 240 4.99 7.56 12.74
C TRP A 240 4.89 9.01 13.20
N ASN A 241 5.97 9.80 13.09
CA ASN A 241 5.91 11.24 13.33
C ASN A 241 4.99 11.95 12.33
N LEU A 242 5.00 11.56 11.05
CA LEU A 242 4.05 12.06 10.05
C LEU A 242 2.60 11.83 10.52
N ILE A 243 2.31 10.59 10.92
CA ILE A 243 0.97 10.13 11.29
C ILE A 243 0.51 10.77 12.62
N GLU A 244 1.40 10.89 13.60
CA GLU A 244 1.14 11.49 14.91
C GLU A 244 0.75 12.97 14.79
N ASN A 245 1.37 13.71 13.88
CA ASN A 245 1.05 15.13 13.65
C ASN A 245 -0.32 15.34 12.97
N ALA A 246 -0.95 14.29 12.44
CA ALA A 246 -2.33 14.33 11.96
C ALA A 246 -3.33 14.16 13.11
N GLN A 247 -3.39 15.12 14.04
CA GLN A 247 -4.19 15.02 15.26
C GLN A 247 -5.71 14.85 15.02
N ARG A 248 -6.21 15.26 13.85
CA ARG A 248 -7.61 15.14 13.44
C ARG A 248 -7.92 13.83 12.71
N LEU A 249 -6.95 12.93 12.58
CA LEU A 249 -7.06 11.71 11.80
C LEU A 249 -8.14 10.79 12.38
N LYS A 250 -9.15 10.50 11.57
CA LYS A 250 -10.28 9.61 11.88
C LYS A 250 -10.10 8.23 11.28
N SER A 251 -9.42 8.14 10.13
CA SER A 251 -9.15 6.87 9.45
C SER A 251 -7.73 6.80 8.89
N LEU A 252 -7.06 5.68 9.15
CA LEU A 252 -5.72 5.37 8.63
C LEU A 252 -5.76 4.06 7.84
N CYS A 253 -5.23 4.08 6.62
CA CYS A 253 -4.98 2.88 5.85
C CYS A 253 -3.50 2.79 5.46
N LEU A 254 -2.85 1.69 5.85
CA LEU A 254 -1.48 1.37 5.46
C LEU A 254 -1.48 0.12 4.59
N ILE A 255 -0.81 0.21 3.44
CA ILE A 255 -0.74 -0.86 2.46
C ILE A 255 0.73 -1.12 2.11
N GLY A 256 1.23 -2.34 2.31
CA GLY A 256 2.54 -2.73 1.79
C GLY A 256 2.48 -3.26 0.36
N MET A 257 3.52 -2.98 -0.42
CA MET A 257 3.65 -3.44 -1.82
C MET A 257 4.76 -4.48 -2.03
N ASP A 258 5.59 -4.76 -1.02
CA ASP A 258 6.79 -5.59 -1.16
C ASP A 258 6.49 -7.11 -1.22
N HIS A 259 5.23 -7.52 -1.44
CA HIS A 259 4.89 -8.93 -1.50
C HIS A 259 5.19 -9.53 -2.87
N ASP A 260 5.77 -10.73 -2.83
CA ASP A 260 5.81 -11.65 -3.96
C ASP A 260 4.40 -11.83 -4.53
N ASN A 261 4.31 -11.88 -5.87
CA ASN A 261 3.05 -11.92 -6.64
C ASN A 261 2.07 -13.05 -6.26
N CYS A 262 2.48 -14.00 -5.41
CA CYS A 262 1.67 -15.10 -4.87
C CYS A 262 2.13 -15.41 -3.43
N PRO A 263 1.66 -14.69 -2.41
CA PRO A 263 2.11 -14.98 -1.07
C PRO A 263 1.55 -16.35 -0.62
N PRO A 264 2.32 -17.18 0.08
CA PRO A 264 1.87 -18.50 0.50
C PRO A 264 0.65 -18.36 1.41
N ARG A 265 -0.40 -19.14 1.15
CA ARG A 265 -1.59 -19.16 2.00
C ARG A 265 -1.21 -19.75 3.37
N GLY A 266 -1.36 -18.97 4.43
CA GLY A 266 -1.25 -19.41 5.82
C GLY A 266 0.13 -19.29 6.44
N LEU A 267 1.18 -19.80 5.79
CA LEU A 267 2.50 -19.93 6.43
C LEU A 267 3.66 -19.65 5.46
N LYS A 268 4.41 -18.57 5.71
CA LYS A 268 5.64 -18.20 4.98
C LYS A 268 6.86 -18.62 5.80
N GLN A 269 7.73 -19.45 5.22
CA GLN A 269 8.96 -19.91 5.89
C GLN A 269 10.17 -19.10 5.45
N THR A 270 10.94 -18.61 6.42
CA THR A 270 12.30 -18.11 6.20
C THR A 270 13.28 -18.95 7.03
N ARG A 271 14.35 -19.44 6.42
CA ARG A 271 15.40 -20.19 7.12
C ARG A 271 16.61 -19.32 7.39
N ALA A 272 17.37 -19.65 8.44
CA ALA A 272 18.50 -18.84 8.88
C ALA A 272 19.57 -18.60 7.80
N TYR A 273 19.86 -19.58 6.96
CA TYR A 273 20.80 -19.44 5.86
C TYR A 273 20.29 -18.58 4.68
N GLN A 274 18.99 -18.27 4.62
CA GLN A 274 18.40 -17.47 3.56
C GLN A 274 18.47 -15.97 3.86
N LEU A 275 18.28 -15.60 5.13
CA LEU A 275 18.22 -14.21 5.55
C LEU A 275 18.64 -14.08 7.02
N PRO A 276 19.52 -13.12 7.38
CA PRO A 276 19.82 -12.83 8.76
C PRO A 276 18.56 -12.43 9.56
N LEU A 277 18.51 -12.82 10.84
CA LEU A 277 17.36 -12.57 11.70
C LEU A 277 17.00 -11.09 11.80
N ASP A 278 18.01 -10.21 11.94
CA ASP A 278 17.80 -8.77 12.08
C ASP A 278 17.22 -8.15 10.81
N GLU A 279 17.69 -8.58 9.64
CA GLU A 279 17.12 -8.14 8.35
C GLU A 279 15.69 -8.66 8.17
N TRP A 280 15.42 -9.90 8.57
CA TRP A 280 14.07 -10.47 8.54
C TRP A 280 13.12 -9.71 9.47
N LYS A 281 13.55 -9.32 10.67
CA LYS A 281 12.78 -8.47 11.59
C LYS A 281 12.59 -7.06 11.03
N ALA A 282 13.62 -6.48 10.41
CA ALA A 282 13.56 -5.16 9.78
C ALA A 282 12.53 -5.10 8.63
N ARG A 283 12.17 -6.25 8.03
CA ARG A 283 11.04 -6.36 7.10
C ARG A 283 9.66 -6.32 7.77
N SER A 284 9.52 -6.01 9.05
CA SER A 284 8.21 -5.73 9.66
C SER A 284 7.84 -4.25 9.64
N LEU A 285 6.55 -3.93 9.80
CA LEU A 285 6.11 -2.58 10.12
C LEU A 285 6.83 -2.13 11.42
N PRO A 286 7.48 -0.95 11.43
CA PRO A 286 8.18 -0.48 12.61
C PRO A 286 7.19 -0.18 13.74
N ALA A 287 7.66 -0.29 14.99
CA ALA A 287 6.83 -0.01 16.16
C ALA A 287 6.31 1.43 16.19
N PRO A 288 5.02 1.66 16.47
CA PRO A 288 4.45 3.00 16.59
C PRO A 288 5.01 3.74 17.80
N GLN A 289 4.94 5.06 17.75
CA GLN A 289 4.92 5.95 18.91
C GLN A 289 3.80 6.94 18.65
N LEU A 290 2.57 6.57 19.04
CA LEU A 290 1.38 7.31 18.62
C LEU A 290 0.57 7.79 19.81
N TYR A 291 0.03 9.00 19.67
CA TYR A 291 -1.01 9.51 20.56
C TYR A 291 -2.19 10.06 19.73
N LEU A 292 -2.99 9.16 19.15
CA LEU A 292 -4.11 9.51 18.27
C LEU A 292 -5.47 9.21 18.93
N THR A 293 -6.01 10.23 19.60
CA THR A 293 -7.30 10.11 20.32
C THR A 293 -8.52 10.10 19.41
N ASN A 294 -8.39 10.56 18.16
CA ASN A 294 -9.49 10.68 17.19
C ASN A 294 -9.56 9.52 16.18
N LEU A 295 -8.58 8.61 16.18
CA LEU A 295 -8.51 7.54 15.19
C LEU A 295 -9.57 6.48 15.46
N THR A 296 -10.60 6.44 14.61
CA THR A 296 -11.73 5.52 14.75
C THR A 296 -11.66 4.31 13.82
N CYS A 297 -10.88 4.39 12.74
CA CYS A 297 -10.77 3.32 11.75
C CYS A 297 -9.30 3.05 11.39
N LEU A 298 -8.88 1.79 11.53
CA LEU A 298 -7.57 1.32 11.07
C LEU A 298 -7.74 0.20 10.04
N GLU A 299 -7.13 0.39 8.87
CA GLU A 299 -7.05 -0.61 7.81
C GLU A 299 -5.58 -0.94 7.53
N LEU A 300 -5.20 -2.19 7.77
CA LEU A 300 -3.88 -2.72 7.43
C LEU A 300 -4.04 -3.73 6.30
N LYS A 301 -3.26 -3.56 5.25
CA LYS A 301 -3.24 -4.49 4.12
C LYS A 301 -1.82 -4.84 3.74
N ARG A 302 -1.52 -6.11 3.51
CA ARG A 302 -0.23 -6.52 2.93
C ARG A 302 0.97 -6.08 3.76
N ILE A 303 0.92 -6.37 5.06
CA ILE A 303 1.94 -5.93 6.01
C ILE A 303 2.43 -7.13 6.82
N GLU A 304 3.73 -7.22 7.01
CA GLU A 304 4.36 -8.11 7.98
C GLU A 304 4.56 -7.36 9.30
N MET A 305 4.21 -7.96 10.44
CA MET A 305 4.26 -7.31 11.74
C MET A 305 4.92 -8.18 12.79
N LEU A 306 5.73 -7.56 13.65
CA LEU A 306 6.14 -8.21 14.90
C LEU A 306 4.97 -8.18 15.90
N PRO A 307 4.85 -9.19 16.79
CA PRO A 307 3.77 -9.25 17.77
C PRO A 307 3.71 -8.00 18.65
N ASP A 308 4.85 -7.55 19.17
CA ASP A 308 4.93 -6.37 20.04
C ASP A 308 4.46 -5.08 19.35
N VAL A 309 4.63 -4.97 18.04
CA VAL A 309 4.16 -3.82 17.25
C VAL A 309 2.64 -3.79 17.22
N LEU A 310 2.00 -4.93 17.07
CA LEU A 310 0.54 -5.04 17.03
C LEU A 310 -0.06 -4.83 18.42
N VAL A 311 0.56 -5.38 19.46
CA VAL A 311 0.20 -5.13 20.86
C VAL A 311 0.28 -3.63 21.15
N LYS A 312 1.40 -2.99 20.80
CA LYS A 312 1.58 -1.56 21.03
C LYS A 312 0.58 -0.71 20.25
N LEU A 313 0.26 -1.05 18.99
CA LEU A 313 -0.82 -0.37 18.26
C LEU A 313 -2.15 -0.52 18.99
N ALA A 314 -2.48 -1.72 19.49
CA ALA A 314 -3.71 -1.94 20.22
C ALA A 314 -3.77 -1.11 21.51
N GLU A 315 -2.64 -0.92 22.19
CA GLU A 315 -2.53 -0.06 23.39
C GLU A 315 -2.62 1.43 23.06
N ASP A 316 -1.91 1.89 22.03
CA ASP A 316 -1.80 3.32 21.67
C ASP A 316 -3.12 3.89 21.10
N ILE A 317 -3.88 3.10 20.33
CA ILE A 317 -5.09 3.57 19.62
C ILE A 317 -6.38 2.79 19.96
N GLY A 318 -6.31 1.74 20.78
CA GLY A 318 -7.46 0.86 21.03
C GLY A 318 -8.65 1.57 21.68
N ASP A 319 -8.40 2.56 22.53
CA ASP A 319 -9.45 3.32 23.22
C ASP A 319 -10.36 4.14 22.30
N SER A 320 -9.84 4.58 21.14
CA SER A 320 -10.57 5.37 20.14
C SER A 320 -11.11 4.52 18.98
N LEU A 321 -10.52 3.33 18.76
CA LEU A 321 -10.79 2.47 17.63
C LEU A 321 -12.22 1.88 17.64
N GLN A 322 -12.94 2.05 16.53
CA GLN A 322 -14.30 1.53 16.30
C GLN A 322 -14.35 0.52 15.16
N GLU A 323 -13.48 0.65 14.16
CA GLU A 323 -13.38 -0.21 12.99
C GLU A 323 -11.95 -0.69 12.76
N LEU A 324 -11.76 -2.00 12.59
CA LEU A 324 -10.49 -2.62 12.26
C LEU A 324 -10.65 -3.55 11.05
N TYR A 325 -9.81 -3.32 10.04
CA TYR A 325 -9.74 -4.13 8.83
C TYR A 325 -8.33 -4.66 8.65
N LEU A 326 -8.19 -5.98 8.64
CA LEU A 326 -6.92 -6.68 8.41
C LEU A 326 -7.03 -7.48 7.10
N ASN A 327 -6.05 -7.36 6.21
CA ASN A 327 -6.04 -8.10 4.96
C ASN A 327 -4.63 -8.50 4.57
N GLU A 328 -4.35 -9.79 4.41
CA GLU A 328 -3.00 -10.29 4.07
C GLU A 328 -1.95 -9.79 5.09
N ILE A 329 -2.21 -10.04 6.38
CA ILE A 329 -1.31 -9.66 7.48
C ILE A 329 -0.53 -10.88 7.97
N TYR A 330 0.79 -10.74 8.01
CA TYR A 330 1.73 -11.79 8.42
C TYR A 330 2.29 -11.48 9.80
N LEU A 331 1.98 -12.33 10.78
CA LEU A 331 2.57 -12.24 12.12
C LEU A 331 3.93 -12.91 12.12
N LYS A 332 4.98 -12.13 12.40
CA LYS A 332 6.36 -12.62 12.46
C LYS A 332 6.60 -13.37 13.76
N THR A 333 7.12 -14.59 13.65
CA THR A 333 7.53 -15.41 14.80
C THR A 333 8.80 -16.20 14.51
N GLU A 334 9.65 -16.37 15.51
CA GLU A 334 10.85 -17.21 15.47
C GLU A 334 10.56 -18.61 16.05
N GLN A 335 11.31 -19.62 15.62
CA GLN A 335 11.30 -20.93 16.26
C GLN A 335 12.75 -21.38 16.46
N SER A 336 13.09 -21.66 17.71
CA SER A 336 14.41 -22.11 18.16
C SER A 336 14.27 -23.03 19.37
N ARG A 337 15.33 -23.74 19.77
CA ARG A 337 15.30 -24.57 20.98
C ARG A 337 15.04 -23.76 22.25
N ASP A 338 15.60 -22.55 22.30
CA ASP A 338 15.57 -21.70 23.49
C ASP A 338 14.37 -20.75 23.51
N TRP A 339 13.70 -20.56 22.36
CA TRP A 339 12.59 -19.63 22.19
C TRP A 339 11.52 -20.19 21.25
N ASN A 340 10.28 -20.26 21.76
CA ASN A 340 9.09 -20.68 21.03
C ASN A 340 9.23 -22.05 20.34
N GLN A 341 9.85 -23.01 21.02
CA GLN A 341 10.12 -24.35 20.49
C GLN A 341 8.87 -25.05 19.94
N ASN A 342 7.74 -24.93 20.66
CA ASN A 342 6.47 -25.57 20.30
C ASN A 342 5.57 -24.71 19.41
N ALA A 343 6.03 -23.52 19.00
CA ALA A 343 5.23 -22.57 18.22
C ALA A 343 3.95 -22.06 18.93
N ASP A 344 3.91 -22.08 20.26
CA ASP A 344 2.77 -21.71 21.12
C ASP A 344 2.91 -20.33 21.80
N LYS A 345 4.09 -19.70 21.76
CA LYS A 345 4.33 -18.40 22.42
C LYS A 345 3.68 -17.23 21.69
N VAL A 346 3.75 -17.19 20.37
CA VAL A 346 3.22 -16.08 19.56
C VAL A 346 2.11 -16.60 18.66
N LEU A 347 0.86 -16.26 19.00
CA LEU A 347 -0.32 -16.77 18.33
C LEU A 347 -1.30 -15.67 17.92
N TRP A 348 -2.00 -15.84 16.80
CA TRP A 348 -3.06 -14.91 16.39
C TRP A 348 -4.25 -14.96 17.34
N ILE A 349 -4.63 -16.16 17.79
CA ILE A 349 -5.80 -16.43 18.62
C ILE A 349 -5.37 -16.98 19.99
N GLY A 350 -4.51 -17.99 19.99
CA GLY A 350 -4.10 -18.71 21.21
C GLY A 350 -4.62 -20.15 21.28
N LEU A 351 -4.26 -20.85 22.34
CA LEU A 351 -4.69 -22.23 22.58
C LEU A 351 -6.05 -22.28 23.30
N PRO A 352 -6.95 -23.22 22.93
CA PRO A 352 -8.28 -23.32 23.53
C PRO A 352 -8.20 -23.79 24.99
N ASN A 353 -8.99 -23.16 25.86
CA ASN A 353 -9.14 -23.44 27.29
C ASN A 353 -7.83 -23.36 28.09
N GLN A 354 -6.80 -22.73 27.53
CA GLN A 354 -5.52 -22.49 28.17
C GLN A 354 -5.36 -21.00 28.39
N ARG A 355 -4.68 -20.65 29.48
CA ARG A 355 -4.26 -19.28 29.75
C ARG A 355 -2.85 -19.12 29.19
N PRO A 356 -2.55 -18.04 28.45
CA PRO A 356 -1.18 -17.78 28.03
C PRO A 356 -0.27 -17.70 29.26
N VAL A 357 0.95 -18.23 29.15
CA VAL A 357 1.98 -18.12 30.20
C VAL A 357 2.62 -16.73 30.12
N ASP A 358 3.25 -16.29 31.22
CA ASP A 358 4.09 -15.10 31.21
C ASP A 358 5.13 -15.20 30.08
N ASP A 359 5.15 -14.20 29.18
CA ASP A 359 5.89 -14.13 27.89
C ASP A 359 5.12 -14.49 26.60
N CYS A 360 3.94 -15.11 26.71
CA CYS A 360 3.14 -15.48 25.54
C CYS A 360 2.35 -14.26 25.02
N VAL A 361 2.38 -14.07 23.70
CA VAL A 361 1.66 -13.00 23.00
C VAL A 361 0.58 -13.59 22.11
N TRP A 362 -0.65 -13.64 22.63
CA TRP A 362 -1.83 -14.13 21.92
C TRP A 362 -2.73 -12.97 21.52
N ILE A 363 -2.73 -12.62 20.23
CA ILE A 363 -3.20 -11.33 19.73
C ILE A 363 -4.69 -11.09 19.96
N ALA A 364 -5.55 -12.07 19.69
CA ALA A 364 -7.01 -11.86 19.69
C ALA A 364 -7.57 -11.35 21.03
N MET A 365 -7.12 -11.93 22.15
CA MET A 365 -7.57 -11.51 23.48
C MET A 365 -6.95 -10.20 23.93
N ILE A 366 -5.69 -9.93 23.57
CA ILE A 366 -5.06 -8.62 23.78
C ILE A 366 -5.85 -7.53 23.06
N LEU A 367 -6.19 -7.75 21.79
CA LEU A 367 -6.93 -6.78 21.00
C LEU A 367 -8.32 -6.51 21.55
N ARG A 368 -9.03 -7.57 21.95
CA ARG A 368 -10.37 -7.47 22.56
C ARG A 368 -10.35 -6.66 23.85
N ARG A 369 -9.27 -6.79 24.63
CA ARG A 369 -9.08 -6.03 25.87
C ARG A 369 -8.78 -4.56 25.56
N SER A 370 -7.80 -4.32 24.69
CA SER A 370 -7.29 -2.98 24.43
C SER A 370 -8.21 -2.13 23.56
N ALA A 371 -9.12 -2.73 22.78
CA ALA A 371 -10.07 -2.02 21.93
C ALA A 371 -11.55 -2.16 22.38
N PRO A 372 -11.95 -1.58 23.53
CA PRO A 372 -13.29 -1.77 24.10
C PRO A 372 -14.41 -1.13 23.25
N ARG A 373 -14.09 -0.17 22.38
CA ARG A 373 -15.04 0.52 21.51
C ARG A 373 -15.18 -0.12 20.12
N LEU A 374 -14.47 -1.22 19.85
CA LEU A 374 -14.47 -1.89 18.56
C LEU A 374 -15.85 -2.47 18.23
N ARG A 375 -16.46 -1.96 17.15
CA ARG A 375 -17.79 -2.38 16.65
C ARG A 375 -17.69 -3.25 15.42
N VAL A 376 -16.66 -3.01 14.59
CA VAL A 376 -16.40 -3.75 13.36
C VAL A 376 -14.96 -4.25 13.41
N CYS A 377 -14.80 -5.57 13.31
CA CYS A 377 -13.50 -6.20 13.04
C CYS A 377 -13.70 -7.13 11.86
N ARG A 378 -12.89 -6.97 10.81
CA ARG A 378 -12.85 -7.89 9.68
C ARG A 378 -11.40 -8.27 9.42
N ALA A 379 -11.20 -9.53 9.07
CA ALA A 379 -9.90 -10.08 8.74
C ALA A 379 -10.03 -10.99 7.51
N SER A 380 -9.08 -10.86 6.60
CA SER A 380 -8.89 -11.78 5.46
C SER A 380 -7.43 -12.18 5.40
N PHE A 381 -7.16 -13.45 5.12
CA PHE A 381 -5.80 -13.96 4.87
C PHE A 381 -4.80 -13.60 5.99
N LEU A 382 -5.17 -13.82 7.25
CA LEU A 382 -4.20 -13.80 8.35
C LEU A 382 -3.27 -15.00 8.21
N ALA A 383 -1.98 -14.77 8.43
CA ALA A 383 -0.94 -15.77 8.21
C ALA A 383 0.24 -15.54 9.16
N TYR A 384 1.18 -16.48 9.17
CA TYR A 384 2.46 -16.36 9.85
C TYR A 384 3.59 -16.20 8.84
N ASP A 385 4.55 -15.35 9.18
CA ASP A 385 5.90 -15.39 8.62
C ASP A 385 6.79 -15.96 9.72
N TYR A 386 7.30 -17.17 9.52
CA TYR A 386 8.03 -17.89 10.56
C TYR A 386 9.50 -18.06 10.18
N TYR A 387 10.36 -17.73 11.13
CA TYR A 387 11.81 -17.85 11.01
C TYR A 387 12.29 -19.13 11.69
N LEU A 388 12.79 -20.08 10.90
CA LEU A 388 13.31 -21.35 11.39
C LEU A 388 14.82 -21.28 11.56
N ARG A 389 15.27 -21.44 12.82
CA ARG A 389 16.69 -21.64 13.13
C ARG A 389 17.09 -23.10 12.91
N GLU A 390 18.38 -23.33 12.65
CA GLU A 390 18.91 -24.63 12.20
C GLU A 390 18.82 -25.74 13.26
N ASP A 391 18.43 -25.39 14.49
CA ASP A 391 18.44 -26.23 15.67
C ASP A 391 17.13 -26.99 15.94
N VAL A 392 16.04 -26.74 15.19
CA VAL A 392 14.71 -27.29 15.46
C VAL A 392 14.13 -28.05 14.25
N PRO A 393 13.46 -29.21 14.45
CA PRO A 393 12.74 -29.89 13.37
C PRO A 393 11.55 -29.07 12.85
N SER A 394 11.28 -29.21 11.54
CA SER A 394 10.38 -28.38 10.75
C SER A 394 8.89 -28.77 10.84
N ASN A 395 8.27 -28.70 12.02
CA ASN A 395 6.80 -28.85 12.17
C ASN A 395 6.25 -27.93 13.29
N PRO A 396 5.94 -26.66 13.00
CA PRO A 396 5.35 -25.77 13.99
C PRO A 396 3.86 -26.08 14.21
N ASP A 397 3.43 -26.14 15.47
CA ASP A 397 2.02 -26.36 15.87
C ASP A 397 1.31 -25.03 16.20
N PHE A 398 1.25 -24.15 15.20
CA PHE A 398 0.51 -22.89 15.32
C PHE A 398 -1.01 -23.12 15.43
N ASP A 399 -1.76 -22.08 15.79
CA ASP A 399 -3.22 -22.12 15.96
C ASP A 399 -4.03 -22.17 14.64
N LEU A 400 -3.46 -22.76 13.58
CA LEU A 400 -4.04 -22.85 12.22
C LEU A 400 -5.24 -23.80 12.14
N ILE A 401 -5.27 -24.84 12.97
CA ILE A 401 -6.32 -25.86 12.99
C ILE A 401 -7.53 -25.36 13.80
N ASP A 402 -8.75 -25.55 13.28
CA ASP A 402 -9.97 -25.24 14.01
C ASP A 402 -10.24 -26.28 15.11
N PRO A 403 -10.15 -25.94 16.41
CA PRO A 403 -10.36 -26.90 17.50
C PRO A 403 -11.81 -27.42 17.57
N CYS A 404 -12.75 -26.75 16.90
CA CYS A 404 -14.15 -27.19 16.82
C CYS A 404 -14.40 -28.19 15.67
N GLY A 405 -13.42 -28.44 14.81
CA GLY A 405 -13.56 -29.35 13.67
C GLY A 405 -14.50 -28.86 12.56
N LEU A 406 -14.83 -27.55 12.54
CA LEU A 406 -15.77 -26.97 11.58
C LEU A 406 -15.09 -26.38 10.32
N GLY A 407 -13.76 -26.46 10.23
CA GLY A 407 -12.99 -25.93 9.11
C GLY A 407 -12.99 -24.40 9.00
N ARG A 408 -13.27 -23.67 10.09
CA ARG A 408 -13.24 -22.20 10.10
C ARG A 408 -11.81 -21.71 9.87
N SER A 409 -11.65 -20.72 8.99
CA SER A 409 -10.34 -20.12 8.72
C SER A 409 -9.77 -19.43 9.96
N LEU A 410 -8.44 -19.24 9.98
CA LEU A 410 -7.77 -18.46 11.03
C LEU A 410 -8.39 -17.07 11.18
N SER A 411 -8.62 -16.38 10.07
CA SER A 411 -9.25 -15.06 10.06
C SER A 411 -10.66 -15.05 10.64
N GLN A 412 -11.49 -16.05 10.31
CA GLN A 412 -12.84 -16.16 10.88
C GLN A 412 -12.77 -16.36 12.39
N ARG A 413 -11.96 -17.32 12.86
CA ARG A 413 -11.83 -17.61 14.30
C ARG A 413 -11.27 -16.41 15.06
N PHE A 414 -10.29 -15.71 14.48
CA PHE A 414 -9.74 -14.47 15.02
C PHE A 414 -10.83 -13.40 15.24
N VAL A 415 -11.62 -13.09 14.20
CA VAL A 415 -12.71 -12.11 14.29
C VAL A 415 -13.75 -12.53 15.32
N GLU A 416 -14.12 -13.81 15.37
CA GLU A 416 -15.08 -14.32 16.34
C GLU A 416 -14.57 -14.10 17.79
N VAL A 417 -13.28 -14.35 18.06
CA VAL A 417 -12.70 -14.13 19.39
C VAL A 417 -12.61 -12.66 19.74
N VAL A 418 -12.08 -11.82 18.84
CA VAL A 418 -11.93 -10.37 19.04
C VAL A 418 -13.29 -9.70 19.29
N MET A 419 -14.32 -10.06 18.50
CA MET A 419 -15.67 -9.51 18.62
C MET A 419 -16.49 -10.14 19.76
N GLY A 420 -15.92 -11.09 20.50
CA GLY A 420 -16.57 -11.74 21.63
C GLY A 420 -17.73 -12.66 21.25
N VAL A 421 -17.68 -13.28 20.07
CA VAL A 421 -18.64 -14.30 19.65
C VAL A 421 -18.33 -15.61 20.38
N ARG A 422 -19.36 -16.23 20.95
CA ARG A 422 -19.23 -17.54 21.60
C ARG A 422 -18.74 -18.60 20.59
N GLN A 423 -17.71 -19.34 20.99
CA GLN A 423 -17.13 -20.39 20.17
C GLN A 423 -18.04 -21.63 20.19
N PRO A 424 -18.13 -22.36 19.07
CA PRO A 424 -18.72 -23.70 19.05
C PRO A 424 -17.99 -24.64 20.00
N ASN A 425 -18.65 -25.75 20.36
CA ASN A 425 -18.01 -26.80 21.14
C ASN A 425 -17.04 -27.60 20.26
N THR A 426 -16.13 -28.33 20.90
CA THR A 426 -15.30 -29.33 20.22
C THR A 426 -16.19 -30.43 19.61
N PRO A 427 -15.67 -31.26 18.68
CA PRO A 427 -16.41 -32.42 18.17
C PRO A 427 -16.90 -33.38 19.25
N PHE A 428 -16.27 -33.35 20.43
CA PHE A 428 -16.63 -34.15 21.61
C PHE A 428 -17.65 -33.45 22.55
N GLY A 429 -18.11 -32.25 22.20
CA GLY A 429 -19.13 -31.51 22.95
C GLY A 429 -18.59 -30.60 24.06
N GLU A 430 -17.27 -30.45 24.20
CA GLU A 430 -16.64 -29.61 25.22
C GLU A 430 -16.67 -28.14 24.83
N ALA A 431 -16.84 -27.24 25.81
CA ALA A 431 -16.83 -25.80 25.55
C ALA A 431 -15.42 -25.33 25.16
N VAL A 432 -15.33 -24.43 24.17
CA VAL A 432 -14.08 -23.78 23.76
C VAL A 432 -14.07 -22.33 24.24
N ASN A 433 -13.07 -21.96 25.03
CA ASN A 433 -12.86 -20.60 25.51
C ASN A 433 -11.42 -20.16 25.28
N TYR A 434 -11.22 -18.94 24.78
CA TYR A 434 -9.90 -18.32 24.73
C TYR A 434 -9.79 -17.36 25.91
N LEU A 435 -8.77 -17.56 26.75
CA LEU A 435 -8.60 -16.84 28.01
C LEU A 435 -7.65 -15.64 27.83
N PRO A 436 -7.90 -14.51 28.52
CA PRO A 436 -6.93 -13.42 28.56
C PRO A 436 -5.68 -13.83 29.36
N LEU A 437 -4.58 -13.07 29.22
CA LEU A 437 -3.37 -13.28 30.02
C LEU A 437 -3.67 -13.11 31.52
N ASP A 438 -4.27 -11.99 31.91
CA ASP A 438 -4.58 -11.67 33.30
C ASP A 438 -5.99 -12.18 33.70
N PRO A 439 -6.14 -12.95 34.80
CA PRO A 439 -7.44 -13.35 35.34
C PRO A 439 -8.41 -12.20 35.64
N VAL A 440 -7.91 -10.99 35.91
CA VAL A 440 -8.74 -9.79 36.14
C VAL A 440 -9.62 -9.47 34.91
N ASP A 441 -9.14 -9.82 33.72
CA ASP A 441 -9.84 -9.61 32.46
C ASP A 441 -10.88 -10.71 32.13
N ASP A 442 -11.05 -11.72 33.00
CA ASP A 442 -12.01 -12.81 32.79
C ASP A 442 -13.46 -12.32 32.69
N SER A 443 -13.77 -11.14 33.22
CA SER A 443 -15.06 -10.46 33.03
C SER A 443 -15.42 -10.27 31.54
N ARG A 444 -14.43 -10.24 30.64
CA ARG A 444 -14.67 -10.18 29.18
C ARG A 444 -15.22 -11.49 28.62
N LEU A 445 -15.06 -12.61 29.34
CA LEU A 445 -15.59 -13.91 28.93
C LEU A 445 -17.10 -14.02 29.16
N SER A 446 -17.66 -13.28 30.12
CA SER A 446 -19.10 -13.24 30.38
C SER A 446 -19.84 -12.31 29.41
N ALA A 447 -19.16 -11.29 28.88
CA ALA A 447 -19.68 -10.39 27.84
C ALA A 447 -19.68 -11.00 26.42
N LYS A 448 -19.90 -12.31 26.28
CA LYS A 448 -19.94 -12.99 24.98
C LYS A 448 -21.31 -12.84 24.34
N ARG A 449 -21.32 -12.57 23.03
CA ARG A 449 -22.54 -12.63 22.22
C ARG A 449 -22.84 -14.08 21.90
N ASP A 450 -24.08 -14.50 22.16
CA ASP A 450 -24.54 -15.84 21.81
C ASP A 450 -24.49 -16.05 20.30
N ARG A 451 -24.01 -17.23 19.91
CA ARG A 451 -23.97 -17.64 18.51
C ARG A 451 -25.34 -18.21 18.13
N THR A 452 -26.14 -17.42 17.44
CA THR A 452 -27.47 -17.85 16.94
C THR A 452 -27.39 -18.56 15.60
N ARG A 453 -26.36 -18.26 14.79
CA ARG A 453 -26.13 -18.86 13.48
C ARG A 453 -24.63 -18.83 13.12
N PRO A 454 -24.20 -19.59 12.09
CA PRO A 454 -22.91 -19.35 11.46
C PRO A 454 -22.80 -17.91 10.94
N LEU A 455 -21.62 -17.31 11.10
CA LEU A 455 -21.32 -16.01 10.51
C LEU A 455 -21.27 -16.15 8.99
N ARG A 456 -21.86 -15.19 8.28
CA ARG A 456 -21.70 -15.03 6.84
C ARG A 456 -20.31 -14.52 6.52
N ILE A 457 -19.88 -14.70 5.28
CA ILE A 457 -18.55 -14.29 4.84
C ILE A 457 -18.31 -12.79 5.03
N ASP A 458 -19.30 -11.94 4.77
CA ASP A 458 -19.21 -10.48 4.97
C ASP A 458 -19.16 -10.04 6.46
N GLU A 459 -19.43 -10.95 7.40
CA GLU A 459 -19.37 -10.65 8.83
C GLU A 459 -17.98 -10.85 9.43
N TYR A 460 -17.07 -11.52 8.72
CA TYR A 460 -15.68 -11.69 9.18
C TYR A 460 -14.64 -11.34 8.10
N ASP A 461 -14.92 -11.55 6.82
CA ASP A 461 -13.96 -11.34 5.74
C ASP A 461 -13.96 -9.88 5.29
N THR A 462 -12.77 -9.26 5.30
CA THR A 462 -12.55 -7.86 4.91
C THR A 462 -12.91 -7.62 3.45
N ASN A 463 -12.50 -8.51 2.54
CA ASN A 463 -12.72 -8.34 1.11
C ASN A 463 -14.20 -8.47 0.74
N ALA A 464 -14.90 -9.45 1.33
CA ALA A 464 -16.33 -9.62 1.16
C ALA A 464 -17.12 -8.45 1.76
N TYR A 465 -16.73 -7.99 2.96
CA TYR A 465 -17.37 -6.84 3.60
C TYR A 465 -17.24 -5.57 2.77
N HIS A 466 -16.04 -5.23 2.27
CA HIS A 466 -15.83 -4.06 1.40
C HIS A 466 -16.52 -4.17 0.04
N SER A 467 -16.83 -5.38 -0.42
CA SER A 467 -17.63 -5.60 -1.63
C SER A 467 -19.13 -5.37 -1.38
N ALA A 468 -19.60 -5.65 -0.16
CA ALA A 468 -21.00 -5.53 0.23
C ALA A 468 -21.37 -4.15 0.81
N VAL A 469 -20.41 -3.47 1.46
CA VAL A 469 -20.61 -2.21 2.19
C VAL A 469 -19.67 -1.14 1.64
N ALA A 470 -20.12 0.12 1.63
CA ALA A 470 -19.27 1.25 1.28
C ALA A 470 -18.09 1.36 2.27
N ASN A 471 -16.89 0.99 1.81
CA ASN A 471 -15.64 1.11 2.56
C ASN A 471 -15.40 2.57 2.97
N THR A 472 -15.08 2.80 4.24
CA THR A 472 -14.94 4.14 4.85
C THR A 472 -13.55 4.77 4.64
N THR A 473 -12.54 3.97 4.28
CA THR A 473 -11.12 4.36 4.25
C THR A 473 -10.46 4.08 2.90
N SER A 474 -10.06 2.84 2.57
CA SER A 474 -9.36 2.58 1.30
C SER A 474 -10.18 2.86 0.03
N ARG A 475 -11.49 3.16 0.12
CA ARG A 475 -12.28 3.66 -1.01
C ARG A 475 -11.66 4.88 -1.72
N TRP A 476 -10.91 5.70 -0.98
CA TRP A 476 -10.25 6.89 -1.52
C TRP A 476 -9.18 6.54 -2.58
N GLN A 477 -8.63 5.32 -2.55
CA GLN A 477 -7.72 4.80 -3.58
C GLN A 477 -8.44 4.43 -4.88
N LYS A 478 -9.75 4.23 -4.85
CA LYS A 478 -10.52 3.97 -6.07
C LYS A 478 -11.05 5.29 -6.62
N SER A 479 -11.66 6.10 -5.75
CA SER A 479 -12.28 7.36 -6.10
C SER A 479 -12.09 8.39 -4.98
N ILE A 480 -11.37 9.47 -5.28
CA ILE A 480 -11.11 10.58 -4.37
C ILE A 480 -12.32 11.52 -4.23
N ASP A 481 -13.24 11.51 -5.21
CA ASP A 481 -14.48 12.29 -5.19
C ASP A 481 -15.72 11.49 -4.77
N GLY A 482 -15.62 10.15 -4.75
CA GLY A 482 -16.71 9.23 -4.43
C GLY A 482 -17.63 8.90 -5.61
N PHE A 483 -17.40 9.45 -6.81
CA PHE A 483 -18.24 9.24 -7.99
C PHE A 483 -17.49 8.50 -9.09
N PHE A 484 -16.32 9.02 -9.47
CA PHE A 484 -15.57 8.50 -10.60
C PHE A 484 -14.26 7.88 -10.15
N ASN A 485 -13.93 6.73 -10.72
CA ASN A 485 -12.63 6.12 -10.47
C ASN A 485 -11.51 7.03 -10.99
N ASN A 486 -10.47 7.25 -10.19
CA ASN A 486 -9.26 7.92 -10.66
C ASN A 486 -8.29 6.83 -11.10
N CYS A 487 -8.32 6.49 -12.38
CA CYS A 487 -7.37 5.59 -12.99
C CYS A 487 -7.06 6.12 -14.38
N ASN A 488 -5.78 6.21 -14.70
CA ASN A 488 -5.32 6.56 -16.03
C ASN A 488 -4.81 5.30 -16.71
N THR A 489 -5.65 4.69 -17.56
CA THR A 489 -5.30 3.49 -18.32
C THR A 489 -4.06 3.71 -19.18
N ASN A 490 -3.92 4.90 -19.77
CA ASN A 490 -2.75 5.24 -20.59
C ASN A 490 -1.46 5.23 -19.78
N THR A 491 -1.47 5.70 -18.52
CA THR A 491 -0.30 5.62 -17.63
C THR A 491 0.10 4.17 -17.40
N LEU A 492 -0.87 3.29 -17.12
CA LEU A 492 -0.61 1.88 -16.87
C LEU A 492 -0.10 1.17 -18.13
N ASP A 493 -0.68 1.43 -19.29
CA ASP A 493 -0.23 0.85 -20.56
C ASP A 493 1.22 1.28 -20.88
N GLU A 494 1.55 2.55 -20.65
CA GLU A 494 2.92 3.07 -20.79
C GLU A 494 3.89 2.41 -19.81
N LEU A 495 3.48 2.18 -18.55
CA LEU A 495 4.31 1.46 -17.58
C LEU A 495 4.55 0.01 -17.97
N HIS A 496 3.50 -0.69 -18.42
CA HIS A 496 3.60 -2.05 -18.90
C HIS A 496 4.56 -2.12 -20.09
N TYR A 497 4.44 -1.20 -21.04
CA TYR A 497 5.38 -1.10 -22.17
C TYR A 497 6.84 -0.92 -21.72
N ILE A 498 7.09 0.00 -20.78
CA ILE A 498 8.46 0.22 -20.25
C ILE A 498 8.97 -1.05 -19.54
N ALA A 499 8.15 -1.67 -18.69
CA ALA A 499 8.52 -2.86 -17.94
C ALA A 499 8.79 -4.06 -18.87
N GLU A 500 7.92 -4.31 -19.85
CA GLU A 500 8.09 -5.37 -20.84
C GLU A 500 9.36 -5.18 -21.67
N THR A 501 9.62 -3.94 -22.11
CA THR A 501 10.84 -3.62 -22.88
C THR A 501 12.10 -3.85 -22.03
N ALA A 502 12.09 -3.44 -20.77
CA ALA A 502 13.18 -3.71 -19.84
C ALA A 502 13.39 -5.21 -19.60
N CYS A 503 12.30 -5.98 -19.45
CA CYS A 503 12.36 -7.44 -19.32
C CYS A 503 12.94 -8.12 -20.58
N GLN A 504 12.59 -7.64 -21.78
CA GLN A 504 13.19 -8.12 -23.03
C GLN A 504 14.70 -7.88 -23.05
N GLY A 505 15.15 -6.70 -22.62
CA GLY A 505 16.58 -6.39 -22.47
C GLY A 505 17.28 -7.35 -21.50
N MET A 506 16.66 -7.65 -20.35
CA MET A 506 17.20 -8.59 -19.36
C MET A 506 17.29 -10.02 -19.89
N ASN A 507 16.25 -10.49 -20.59
CA ASN A 507 16.23 -11.81 -21.21
C ASN A 507 17.34 -11.96 -22.27
N GLU A 508 17.60 -10.90 -23.04
CA GLU A 508 18.68 -10.88 -24.03
C GLU A 508 20.07 -10.93 -23.37
N ILE A 509 20.26 -10.24 -22.24
CA ILE A 509 21.49 -10.39 -21.43
C ILE A 509 21.66 -11.84 -20.97
N GLN A 510 20.60 -12.45 -20.45
CA GLN A 510 20.63 -13.82 -19.96
C GLN A 510 20.93 -14.82 -21.10
N ARG A 511 20.29 -14.65 -22.26
CA ARG A 511 20.56 -15.44 -23.47
C ARG A 511 22.02 -15.35 -23.89
N ARG A 512 22.58 -14.14 -23.99
CA ARG A 512 24.00 -13.94 -24.36
C ARG A 512 24.96 -14.53 -23.33
N ARG A 513 24.62 -14.47 -22.03
CA ARG A 513 25.42 -15.13 -20.98
C ARG A 513 25.41 -16.64 -21.15
N SER A 514 24.25 -17.24 -21.40
CA SER A 514 24.10 -18.68 -21.66
C SER A 514 24.82 -19.11 -22.93
N GLU A 515 24.76 -18.32 -24.00
CA GLU A 515 25.49 -18.58 -25.25
C GLU A 515 27.01 -18.46 -25.08
N TRP A 516 27.49 -17.54 -24.24
CA TRP A 516 28.91 -17.45 -23.94
C TRP A 516 29.40 -18.59 -23.05
N THR A 517 28.59 -19.05 -22.09
CA THR A 517 28.94 -20.24 -21.27
C THR A 517 28.90 -21.52 -22.10
N ALA A 518 27.92 -21.67 -22.99
CA ALA A 518 27.87 -22.79 -23.94
C ALA A 518 28.97 -22.72 -25.01
N GLY A 519 29.31 -21.52 -25.48
CA GLY A 519 30.38 -21.28 -26.45
C GLY A 519 31.78 -21.49 -25.87
N ASN A 520 32.01 -21.16 -24.59
CA ASN A 520 33.25 -21.52 -23.89
C ASN A 520 33.34 -23.03 -23.63
N SER A 521 32.23 -23.69 -23.28
CA SER A 521 32.20 -25.15 -23.14
C SER A 521 32.51 -25.87 -24.46
N MET A 522 31.98 -25.41 -25.60
CA MET A 522 32.35 -25.96 -26.91
C MET A 522 33.75 -25.57 -27.36
N ALA A 523 34.26 -24.38 -26.99
CA ALA A 523 35.63 -23.98 -27.29
C ALA A 523 36.66 -24.78 -26.48
N GLU A 524 36.35 -25.15 -25.23
CA GLU A 524 37.15 -26.06 -24.40
C GLU A 524 37.12 -27.49 -24.98
N GLU A 525 35.96 -27.97 -25.45
CA GLU A 525 35.83 -29.29 -26.11
C GLU A 525 36.56 -29.34 -27.47
N TYR A 526 36.58 -28.24 -28.24
CA TYR A 526 37.38 -28.12 -29.46
C TYR A 526 38.89 -27.98 -29.17
N ALA A 527 39.28 -27.29 -28.10
CA ALA A 527 40.68 -27.16 -27.69
C ALA A 527 41.26 -28.51 -27.21
N GLU A 528 40.49 -29.30 -26.46
CA GLU A 528 40.88 -30.66 -26.06
C GLU A 528 40.98 -31.62 -27.25
N ASN A 529 40.08 -31.53 -28.22
CA ASN A 529 40.14 -32.36 -29.43
C ASN A 529 41.29 -31.98 -30.38
N VAL A 530 41.69 -30.71 -30.44
CA VAL A 530 42.85 -30.26 -31.25
C VAL A 530 44.18 -30.64 -30.56
N LEU A 531 44.25 -30.63 -29.23
CA LEU A 531 45.43 -31.06 -28.47
C LEU A 531 45.65 -32.58 -28.51
N ASN A 532 44.61 -33.39 -28.70
CA ASN A 532 44.72 -34.85 -28.84
C ASN A 532 45.05 -35.35 -30.26
N ILE A 533 45.11 -34.46 -31.27
CA ILE A 533 45.46 -34.84 -32.67
C ILE A 533 46.96 -34.65 -32.96
N GLN A 534 47.73 -34.05 -32.04
CA GLN A 534 49.18 -33.87 -32.16
C GLN A 534 49.97 -34.78 -31.21
N GLN A 535 49.84 -36.10 -31.38
CA GLN A 535 50.91 -37.03 -31.04
C GLN A 535 51.20 -37.91 -32.26
N PRO A 536 52.23 -37.60 -33.06
CA PRO A 536 52.80 -38.59 -33.95
C PRO A 536 53.65 -39.56 -33.15
N ASP A 537 53.37 -40.85 -33.35
CA ASP A 537 54.14 -41.99 -32.90
C ASP A 537 55.64 -41.86 -33.18
N ASN A 538 56.42 -42.36 -32.22
CA ASN A 538 57.63 -43.19 -32.33
C ASN A 538 58.92 -42.60 -31.73
N PRO A 539 59.87 -43.47 -31.32
CA PRO A 539 59.82 -44.94 -31.24
C PRO A 539 59.89 -45.51 -29.81
#